data_AF-A0A256WGM5-F1
#
_entry.id   AF-A0A256WGM5-F1
#
_cell.length_a   1.000
_cell.length_b   1.000
_cell.length_c   1.000
_cell.angle_alpha   90.00
_cell.angle_beta   90.00
_cell.angle_gamma   90.00
#
_symmetry.space_group_name_H-M   'P 1'
#
loop_
_entity.id
_entity.type
_entity.pdbx_description
1 polymer ?
#
loop_
_entity_poly.entity_id
_entity_poly.type
_entity_poly.pdbx_seq_one_letter_code
_entity_poly.pdbx_strand_id
1 'polypeptide(L)'
;MHIALNYPPPQEKCENEERKSEALARLGKYESMQIGHQAMDFVLPDLQEQEVRLSANEKSKILIVFWASWCPHCKVLMQEIEAWYTPEKQEIWQVYALSIDEDKQALEAFVQAENI
;
A
#
# COMPACT_ATOMS: atom_id res chain seq x y z
N MET A 1 31.19 -15.65 -41.90
CA MET A 1 30.03 -15.53 -41.00
C MET A 1 29.90 -16.84 -40.24
N HIS A 2 30.53 -16.91 -39.06
CA HIS A 2 30.53 -18.10 -38.20
C HIS A 2 30.08 -17.63 -36.83
N ILE A 3 28.80 -17.82 -36.53
CA ILE A 3 28.24 -17.53 -35.22
C ILE A 3 27.74 -18.87 -34.67
N ALA A 4 28.18 -19.20 -33.47
CA ALA A 4 27.72 -20.28 -32.60
C ALA A 4 28.18 -21.73 -32.86
N LEU A 5 29.49 -22.00 -32.83
CA LEU A 5 30.00 -23.35 -32.49
C LEU A 5 30.52 -23.47 -31.04
N ASN A 6 30.61 -22.35 -30.31
CA ASN A 6 31.06 -22.29 -28.92
C ASN A 6 30.01 -21.70 -27.97
N TYR A 7 28.72 -21.76 -28.32
CA TYR A 7 27.68 -21.45 -27.33
C TYR A 7 27.50 -22.70 -26.47
N PRO A 8 27.97 -22.72 -25.21
CA PRO A 8 27.65 -23.84 -24.34
C PRO A 8 26.11 -23.89 -24.25
N PRO A 9 25.47 -25.05 -24.45
CA PRO A 9 24.04 -25.17 -24.19
C PRO A 9 23.80 -24.64 -22.78
N PRO A 10 22.76 -23.80 -22.54
CA PRO A 10 22.48 -23.34 -21.19
C PRO A 10 22.26 -24.58 -20.34
N GLN A 11 23.22 -24.89 -19.47
CA GLN A 11 23.10 -26.04 -18.60
C GLN A 11 21.99 -25.73 -17.60
N GLU A 12 20.89 -26.45 -17.78
CA GLU A 12 19.87 -26.83 -16.82
C GLU A 12 19.36 -25.77 -15.83
N LYS A 13 18.11 -25.36 -16.13
CA LYS A 13 17.13 -24.67 -15.30
C LYS A 13 17.32 -23.16 -15.15
N CYS A 14 16.59 -22.44 -16.01
CA CYS A 14 16.05 -21.11 -15.67
C CYS A 14 15.04 -21.13 -14.50
N GLU A 15 14.78 -22.30 -13.91
CA GLU A 15 13.91 -22.52 -12.75
C GLU A 15 14.74 -22.54 -11.47
N ASN A 16 14.64 -21.47 -10.69
CA ASN A 16 15.15 -21.42 -9.32
C ASN A 16 13.97 -21.72 -8.38
N GLU A 17 14.04 -22.82 -7.64
CA GLU A 17 12.96 -23.26 -6.74
C GLU A 17 12.68 -22.26 -5.60
N GLU A 18 13.69 -21.51 -5.12
CA GLU A 18 13.50 -20.43 -4.14
C GLU A 18 12.67 -19.30 -4.76
N ARG A 19 13.05 -18.83 -5.96
CA ARG A 19 12.31 -17.79 -6.68
C ARG A 19 10.90 -18.24 -7.04
N LYS A 20 10.71 -19.53 -7.34
CA LYS A 20 9.40 -20.14 -7.60
C LYS A 20 8.55 -20.14 -6.33
N SER A 21 9.11 -20.54 -5.20
CA SER A 21 8.43 -20.51 -3.90
C SER A 21 8.01 -19.08 -3.51
N GLU A 22 8.90 -18.10 -3.66
CA GLU A 22 8.60 -16.68 -3.42
C GLU A 22 7.48 -16.16 -4.34
N ALA A 23 7.53 -16.51 -5.62
CA ALA A 23 6.50 -16.13 -6.57
C ALA A 23 5.14 -16.75 -6.20
N LEU A 24 5.11 -18.04 -5.85
CA LEU A 24 3.89 -18.71 -5.40
C LEU A 24 3.33 -18.09 -4.12
N ALA A 25 4.18 -17.75 -3.15
CA ALA A 25 3.75 -17.07 -1.92
C ALA A 25 3.15 -15.68 -2.21
N ARG A 26 3.72 -14.92 -3.16
CA ARG A 26 3.16 -13.64 -3.62
C ARG A 26 1.81 -13.83 -4.32
N LEU A 27 1.67 -14.84 -5.17
CA LEU A 27 0.40 -15.15 -5.84
C LEU A 27 -0.70 -15.49 -4.83
N GLY A 28 -0.39 -16.28 -3.80
CA GLY A 28 -1.34 -16.58 -2.71
C GLY A 28 -1.79 -15.32 -1.95
N LYS A 29 -0.89 -14.37 -1.73
CA LYS A 29 -1.26 -13.07 -1.15
C LYS A 29 -2.18 -12.27 -2.08
N TYR A 30 -1.91 -12.24 -3.37
CA TYR A 30 -2.79 -11.55 -4.34
C TYR A 30 -4.17 -12.18 -4.45
N GLU A 31 -4.27 -13.50 -4.34
CA GLU A 31 -5.56 -14.21 -4.27
C GLU A 31 -6.41 -13.72 -3.09
N SER A 32 -5.81 -13.54 -1.91
CA SER A 32 -6.51 -13.01 -0.74
C SER A 32 -6.93 -11.53 -0.85
N MET A 33 -6.36 -10.78 -1.79
CA MET A 33 -6.65 -9.35 -2.04
C MET A 33 -7.58 -9.12 -3.23
N GLN A 34 -8.20 -10.17 -3.77
CA GLN A 34 -9.13 -10.05 -4.89
C GLN A 34 -10.43 -9.33 -4.50
N ILE A 35 -11.08 -8.74 -5.50
CA ILE A 35 -12.39 -8.11 -5.32
C ILE A 35 -13.40 -9.15 -4.81
N GLY A 36 -14.17 -8.76 -3.78
CA GLY A 36 -15.15 -9.63 -3.13
C GLY A 36 -14.59 -10.38 -1.92
N HIS A 37 -13.27 -10.39 -1.72
CA HIS A 37 -12.68 -10.88 -0.48
C HIS A 37 -12.68 -9.78 0.58
N GLN A 38 -12.79 -10.19 1.85
CA GLN A 38 -12.68 -9.28 2.97
C GLN A 38 -11.24 -8.76 3.07
N ALA A 39 -11.08 -7.44 3.24
CA ALA A 39 -9.78 -6.83 3.48
C ALA A 39 -9.14 -7.39 4.76
N MET A 40 -7.81 -7.52 4.74
CA MET A 40 -7.04 -7.94 5.91
C MET A 40 -7.16 -6.88 7.01
N ASP A 41 -7.42 -7.33 8.24
CA ASP A 41 -7.43 -6.44 9.40
C ASP A 41 -6.01 -5.96 9.72
N PHE A 42 -5.91 -4.74 10.23
CA PHE A 42 -4.67 -4.17 10.72
C PHE A 42 -4.92 -3.40 12.01
N VAL A 43 -3.86 -3.26 12.79
CA VAL A 43 -3.83 -2.46 14.01
C VAL A 43 -2.60 -1.57 13.92
N LEU A 44 -2.82 -0.26 13.83
CA LEU A 44 -1.75 0.73 13.69
C LEU A 44 -2.03 1.92 14.62
N PRO A 45 -0.98 2.51 15.23
CA PRO A 45 -1.15 3.76 15.95
C PRO A 45 -1.35 4.92 14.97
N ASP A 46 -2.20 5.87 15.32
CA ASP A 46 -2.26 7.17 14.64
C ASP A 46 -1.16 8.13 15.14
N LEU A 47 -1.19 9.37 14.64
CA LEU A 47 -0.23 10.42 15.02
C LEU A 47 -0.39 10.87 16.49
N GLN A 48 -1.49 10.52 17.16
CA GLN A 48 -1.74 10.76 18.58
C GLN A 48 -1.46 9.52 19.44
N GLU A 49 -0.83 8.49 18.85
CA GLU A 49 -0.54 7.19 19.48
C GLU A 49 -1.79 6.41 19.92
N GLN A 50 -2.96 6.73 19.35
CA GLN A 50 -4.17 5.97 19.58
C GLN A 50 -4.22 4.77 18.64
N GLU A 51 -4.59 3.61 19.18
CA GLU A 51 -4.72 2.39 18.39
C GLU A 51 -5.93 2.49 17.45
N VAL A 52 -5.68 2.35 16.15
CA VAL A 52 -6.70 2.27 15.11
C VAL A 52 -6.74 0.85 14.55
N ARG A 53 -7.93 0.25 14.56
CA ARG A 53 -8.18 -1.08 13.97
C ARG A 53 -9.17 -0.99 12.82
N LEU A 54 -8.83 -1.58 11.68
CA LEU A 54 -9.71 -1.56 10.49
C LEU A 54 -11.06 -2.22 10.77
N SER A 55 -11.06 -3.39 11.44
CA SER A 55 -12.29 -4.11 11.76
C SER A 55 -13.21 -3.39 12.76
N ALA A 56 -12.72 -2.36 13.46
CA ALA A 56 -13.51 -1.58 14.41
C ALA A 56 -14.27 -0.42 13.73
N ASN A 57 -14.06 -0.19 12.43
CA ASN A 57 -14.74 0.86 11.70
C ASN A 57 -16.26 0.60 11.56
N GLU A 58 -17.06 1.61 11.88
CA GLU A 58 -18.53 1.54 11.80
C GLU A 58 -19.10 2.12 10.50
N LYS A 59 -18.27 2.82 9.70
CA LYS A 59 -18.70 3.41 8.42
C LYS A 59 -18.99 2.33 7.38
N SER A 60 -20.00 2.58 6.54
CA SER A 60 -20.43 1.64 5.51
C SER A 60 -19.38 1.40 4.42
N LYS A 61 -18.50 2.39 4.18
CA LYS A 61 -17.45 2.31 3.17
C LYS A 61 -16.13 2.79 3.76
N ILE A 62 -15.04 2.17 3.31
CA ILE A 62 -13.69 2.51 3.75
C ILE A 62 -12.85 2.78 2.51
N LEU A 63 -12.08 3.85 2.53
CA LEU A 63 -11.03 4.15 1.57
C LEU A 63 -9.69 4.15 2.31
N ILE A 64 -8.77 3.28 1.88
CA ILE A 64 -7.41 3.22 2.42
C ILE A 64 -6.48 3.83 1.36
N VAL A 65 -5.65 4.78 1.78
CA VAL A 65 -4.70 5.48 0.92
C VAL A 65 -3.31 5.27 1.49
N PHE A 66 -2.45 4.56 0.75
CA PHE A 66 -1.05 4.42 1.11
C PHE A 66 -0.27 5.58 0.51
N TRP A 67 0.45 6.33 1.34
CA TRP A 67 1.13 7.56 0.92
C TRP A 67 2.46 7.75 1.66
N ALA A 68 3.26 8.72 1.22
CA ALA A 68 4.47 9.12 1.93
C ALA A 68 4.75 10.62 1.81
N SER A 69 5.40 11.21 2.83
CA SER A 69 5.76 12.63 2.87
C SER A 69 6.70 13.04 1.73
N TRP A 70 7.57 12.13 1.31
CA TRP A 70 8.53 12.33 0.21
C TRP A 70 7.95 12.01 -1.18
N CYS A 71 6.69 11.59 -1.26
CA CYS A 71 6.04 11.24 -2.53
C CYS A 71 5.26 12.45 -3.10
N PRO A 72 5.77 13.14 -4.13
CA PRO A 72 5.14 14.36 -4.65
C PRO A 72 3.76 14.11 -5.26
N HIS A 73 3.57 12.96 -5.92
CA HIS A 73 2.27 12.58 -6.48
C HIS A 73 1.23 12.30 -5.40
N CYS A 74 1.68 11.78 -4.24
CA CYS A 74 0.79 11.49 -3.13
C CYS A 74 0.19 12.77 -2.55
N LYS A 75 0.95 13.88 -2.50
CA LYS A 75 0.44 15.19 -2.07
C LYS A 75 -0.76 15.65 -2.90
N VAL A 76 -0.65 15.57 -4.23
CA VAL A 76 -1.74 15.95 -5.14
C VAL A 76 -2.97 15.06 -4.91
N LEU A 77 -2.76 13.76 -4.77
CA LEU A 77 -3.84 12.82 -4.47
C LEU A 77 -4.55 13.14 -3.15
N MET A 78 -3.81 13.50 -2.10
CA MET A 78 -4.40 13.86 -0.80
C MET A 78 -5.31 15.09 -0.92
N GLN A 79 -4.88 16.12 -1.65
CA GLN A 79 -5.70 17.32 -1.91
C GLN A 79 -7.00 17.01 -2.68
N GLU A 80 -6.93 16.10 -3.65
CA GLU A 80 -8.12 15.64 -4.39
C GLU A 80 -9.09 14.87 -3.48
N ILE A 81 -8.56 14.04 -2.57
CA ILE A 81 -9.36 13.28 -1.62
C ILE A 81 -10.00 14.20 -0.60
N GLU A 82 -9.28 15.18 -0.06
CA GLU A 82 -9.84 16.20 0.85
C GLU A 82 -10.99 16.97 0.20
N ALA A 83 -10.82 17.41 -1.05
CA ALA A 83 -11.87 18.10 -1.80
C ALA A 83 -13.10 17.21 -2.05
N TRP A 84 -12.91 15.90 -2.22
CA TRP A 84 -13.98 14.93 -2.40
C TRP A 84 -14.68 14.54 -1.09
N TYR A 85 -13.98 14.57 0.05
CA TYR A 85 -14.44 14.08 1.34
C TYR A 85 -15.28 15.11 2.12
N THR A 86 -16.36 15.57 1.49
CA THR A 86 -17.32 16.53 2.05
C THR A 86 -18.07 15.96 3.27
N PRO A 87 -18.70 16.80 4.12
CA PRO A 87 -19.43 16.32 5.31
C PRO A 87 -20.44 15.20 5.04
N GLU A 88 -21.14 15.24 3.92
CA GLU A 88 -22.11 14.20 3.52
C GLU A 88 -21.39 12.87 3.19
N LYS A 89 -20.16 12.92 2.68
CA LYS A 89 -19.35 11.72 2.45
C LYS A 89 -18.85 11.16 3.77
N GLN A 90 -18.51 11.99 4.75
CA GLN A 90 -18.04 11.55 6.07
C GLN A 90 -19.09 10.74 6.85
N GLU A 91 -20.37 10.88 6.52
CA GLU A 91 -21.42 10.04 7.09
C GLU A 91 -21.33 8.57 6.63
N ILE A 92 -20.85 8.34 5.40
CA ILE A 92 -20.89 7.04 4.72
C ILE A 92 -19.49 6.40 4.62
N TRP A 93 -18.47 7.23 4.42
CA TRP A 93 -17.09 6.84 4.16
C TRP A 93 -16.21 7.12 5.37
N GLN A 94 -15.27 6.21 5.64
CA GLN A 94 -14.08 6.46 6.44
C GLN A 94 -12.87 6.47 5.53
N VAL A 95 -12.03 7.48 5.64
CA VAL A 95 -10.72 7.53 4.95
C VAL A 95 -9.62 7.23 5.95
N TYR A 96 -8.71 6.31 5.61
CA TYR A 96 -7.47 6.03 6.35
C TYR A 96 -6.27 6.33 5.46
N ALA A 97 -5.49 7.35 5.83
CA ALA A 97 -4.26 7.73 5.15
C ALA A 97 -3.06 7.09 5.84
N LEU A 98 -2.63 5.92 5.35
CA LEU A 98 -1.54 5.14 5.90
C LEU A 98 -0.20 5.62 5.33
N SER A 99 0.62 6.25 6.16
CA SER A 99 1.98 6.63 5.78
C SER A 99 2.89 5.39 5.74
N ILE A 100 3.75 5.34 4.72
CA ILE A 100 4.85 4.37 4.60
C ILE A 100 6.22 5.00 4.91
N ASP A 101 6.23 6.18 5.52
CA ASP A 101 7.44 6.84 5.99
C ASP A 101 8.10 6.04 7.11
N GLU A 102 9.44 5.93 7.08
CA GLU A 102 10.21 5.28 8.13
C GLU A 102 10.53 6.23 9.30
N ASP A 103 10.55 7.53 9.04
CA ASP A 103 10.84 8.58 10.02
C ASP A 103 9.54 9.28 10.47
N LYS A 104 9.08 8.95 11.68
CA LYS A 104 7.89 9.54 12.30
C LYS A 104 8.03 11.07 12.48
N GLN A 105 9.21 11.57 12.81
CA GLN A 105 9.39 13.01 13.03
C GLN A 105 9.31 13.79 11.73
N ALA A 106 9.91 13.27 10.66
CA ALA A 106 9.81 13.87 9.33
C ALA A 106 8.35 13.87 8.83
N LEU A 107 7.62 12.78 9.06
CA LEU A 107 6.19 12.69 8.76
C LEU A 107 5.38 13.73 9.52
N GLU A 108 5.54 13.81 10.84
CA GLU A 108 4.81 14.78 11.68
C GLU A 108 5.08 16.22 11.25
N ALA A 109 6.34 16.55 10.94
CA ALA A 109 6.71 17.86 10.45
C ALA A 109 6.04 18.18 9.10
N PHE A 110 5.95 17.20 8.20
CA PHE A 110 5.28 17.37 6.90
C PHE A 110 3.78 17.59 7.05
N VAL A 111 3.11 16.73 7.83
CA VAL A 111 1.67 16.83 8.13
C VAL A 111 1.33 18.21 8.71
N GLN A 112 2.13 18.68 9.67
CA GLN A 112 1.94 20.02 10.26
C GLN A 112 2.17 21.16 9.26
N ALA A 113 3.17 21.03 8.38
CA ALA A 113 3.51 22.08 7.42
C ALA A 113 2.49 22.20 6.28
N GLU A 114 1.89 21.08 5.86
CA GLU A 114 1.03 21.00 4.70
C GLU A 114 -0.46 20.96 5.06
N ASN A 115 -0.80 20.87 6.35
CA ASN A 115 -2.17 20.81 6.89
C ASN A 115 -3.00 19.68 6.24
N ILE A 116 -2.36 18.53 6.09
CA ILE A 116 -2.93 17.27 5.62
C ILE A 116 -3.20 16.38 6.83
#